data_AF-A0A939RHI8-F1
#
_entry.id   AF-A0A939RHI8-F1
#
_cell.length_a   1.000
_cell.length_b   1.000
_cell.length_c   1.000
_cell.angle_alpha   90.00
_cell.angle_beta   90.00
_cell.angle_gamma   90.00
#
_symmetry.space_group_name_H-M   'P 1'
#
loop_
_entity.id
_entity.type
_entity.pdbx_description
1 polymer ?
#
loop_
_entity_poly.entity_id
_entity_poly.type
_entity_poly.pdbx_seq_one_letter_code
_entity_poly.pdbx_strand_id
1 'polypeptide(L)'
;MTAADDPIDLLARALAQTAGLIDGTGVELAWHPTPCRSWDVGDLISHLLFDLRQFTVRARGGQPDWSQPFERVEEDWLHAFEAGSERLVEAWRAAGDLTGTIEVPGAGTLPARFPVDQQIAEFAV
;
A
#
# COMPACT_ATOMS: atom_id res chain seq x y z
N MET A 1 -4.75 -15.32 18.56
CA MET A 1 -3.74 -14.82 17.59
C MET A 1 -2.77 -13.97 18.37
N THR A 2 -1.48 -14.27 18.29
CA THR A 2 -0.47 -13.37 18.84
C THR A 2 -0.35 -12.15 17.92
N ALA A 3 0.21 -11.03 18.39
CA ALA A 3 0.45 -9.85 17.52
C ALA A 3 1.32 -10.17 16.28
N ALA A 4 2.03 -11.31 16.28
CA ALA A 4 2.76 -11.81 15.12
C ALA A 4 1.87 -12.40 14.01
N ASP A 5 0.61 -12.75 14.32
CA ASP A 5 -0.36 -13.34 13.39
C ASP A 5 -1.41 -12.33 12.87
N ASP A 6 -1.41 -11.10 13.37
CA ASP A 6 -2.35 -10.06 12.90
C ASP A 6 -1.85 -9.52 11.54
N PRO A 7 -2.61 -9.72 10.45
CA PRO A 7 -2.23 -9.21 9.13
C PRO A 7 -2.09 -7.69 9.09
N ILE A 8 -2.82 -6.95 9.94
CA ILE A 8 -2.71 -5.48 10.00
C ILE A 8 -1.39 -5.06 10.64
N ASP A 9 -0.93 -5.77 11.67
CA ASP A 9 0.38 -5.48 12.30
C ASP A 9 1.54 -5.90 11.38
N LEU A 10 1.38 -6.96 10.59
CA LEU A 10 2.35 -7.30 9.54
C LEU A 10 2.40 -6.22 8.46
N LEU A 11 1.23 -5.72 8.02
CA LEU A 11 1.15 -4.61 7.07
C LEU A 11 1.83 -3.35 7.63
N ALA A 12 1.57 -2.98 8.87
CA ALA A 12 2.19 -1.81 9.51
C ALA A 12 3.72 -1.90 9.52
N ARG A 13 4.29 -3.09 9.72
CA ARG A 13 5.74 -3.31 9.64
C ARG A 13 6.28 -3.20 8.22
N ALA A 14 5.56 -3.72 7.23
CA ALA A 14 5.95 -3.58 5.82
C ALA A 14 5.98 -2.10 5.41
N LEU A 15 4.93 -1.34 5.76
CA LEU A 15 4.87 0.10 5.53
C LEU A 15 6.02 0.85 6.20
N ALA A 16 6.33 0.54 7.46
CA ALA A 16 7.46 1.15 8.16
C ALA A 16 8.81 0.84 7.50
N GLN A 17 8.99 -0.37 6.96
CA GLN A 17 10.18 -0.74 6.20
C GLN A 17 10.28 0.07 4.90
N THR A 18 9.18 0.21 4.15
CA THR A 18 9.14 1.02 2.93
C THR A 18 9.43 2.49 3.23
N ALA A 19 8.86 3.06 4.31
CA ALA A 19 9.14 4.43 4.72
C ALA A 19 10.63 4.66 4.98
N GLY A 20 11.33 3.72 5.65
CA GLY A 20 12.77 3.80 5.84
C GLY A 20 13.59 3.75 4.54
N LEU A 21 13.12 3.03 3.52
CA LEU A 21 13.74 3.03 2.19
C LEU A 21 13.53 4.38 1.47
N ILE A 22 12.33 4.96 1.60
CA ILE A 22 12.01 6.28 1.04
C ILE A 22 12.84 7.36 1.74
N ASP A 23 13.00 7.32 3.06
CA ASP A 23 13.86 8.27 3.81
C ASP A 23 15.32 8.20 3.35
N GLY A 24 15.82 6.99 3.09
CA GLY A 24 17.15 6.77 2.51
C GLY A 24 17.28 7.17 1.04
N THR A 25 16.17 7.51 0.36
CA THR A 25 16.11 7.85 -1.06
C THR A 25 15.74 9.32 -1.21
N GLY A 26 16.73 10.18 -1.45
CA GLY A 26 16.45 11.59 -1.71
C GLY A 26 15.91 11.84 -3.12
N VAL A 27 15.26 12.99 -3.29
CA VAL A 27 14.66 13.45 -4.56
C VAL A 27 15.67 13.56 -5.70
N GLU A 28 16.97 13.69 -5.39
CA GLU A 28 18.05 13.66 -6.37
C GLU A 28 18.14 12.33 -7.13
N LEU A 29 17.63 11.24 -6.54
CA LEU A 29 17.57 9.93 -7.18
C LEU A 29 16.30 9.72 -8.00
N ALA A 30 15.39 10.70 -8.10
CA ALA A 30 14.09 10.55 -8.76
C ALA A 30 14.17 9.93 -10.16
N TRP A 31 15.19 10.30 -10.93
CA TRP A 31 15.36 9.86 -12.32
C TRP A 31 16.20 8.59 -12.47
N HIS A 32 16.61 7.95 -11.37
CA HIS A 32 17.34 6.68 -11.43
C HIS A 32 16.41 5.54 -11.87
N PRO A 33 16.91 4.58 -12.67
CA PRO A 33 16.10 3.45 -13.11
C PRO A 33 15.74 2.53 -11.95
N THR A 34 14.56 1.91 -12.02
CA THR A 34 14.15 0.84 -11.11
C THR A 34 14.08 -0.51 -11.84
N PRO A 35 13.97 -1.64 -11.12
CA PRO A 35 13.65 -2.94 -11.72
C PRO A 35 12.30 -2.97 -12.46
N CYS A 36 11.39 -2.05 -12.13
CA CYS A 36 10.17 -1.81 -12.90
C CYS A 36 10.55 -1.11 -14.21
N ARG A 37 10.66 -1.89 -15.30
CA ARG A 37 11.24 -1.51 -16.61
C ARG A 37 10.74 -0.21 -17.27
N SER A 38 9.74 0.46 -16.72
CA SER A 38 9.16 1.71 -17.25
C SER A 38 9.10 2.83 -16.23
N TRP A 39 9.58 2.62 -15.00
CA TRP A 39 9.49 3.58 -13.91
C TRP A 39 10.86 3.95 -13.39
N ASP A 40 11.09 5.24 -13.27
CA ASP A 40 12.15 5.76 -12.42
C ASP A 40 11.73 5.73 -10.94
N VAL A 41 12.63 6.12 -10.04
CA VAL A 41 12.36 6.14 -8.60
C VAL A 41 11.16 7.04 -8.25
N GLY A 42 11.06 8.20 -8.90
CA GLY A 42 9.95 9.14 -8.67
C GLY A 42 8.60 8.55 -9.10
N ASP A 43 8.56 7.83 -10.22
CA ASP A 43 7.37 7.12 -10.69
C ASP A 43 6.99 6.00 -9.73
N LEU A 44 7.97 5.22 -9.26
CA LEU A 44 7.72 4.15 -8.31
C LEU A 44 7.15 4.68 -6.99
N ILE A 45 7.73 5.73 -6.42
CA ILE A 45 7.23 6.32 -5.16
C ILE A 45 5.85 6.94 -5.36
N SER A 46 5.61 7.60 -6.49
CA SER A 46 4.29 8.15 -6.84
C SER A 46 3.23 7.05 -6.96
N HIS A 47 3.58 5.92 -7.56
CA HIS A 47 2.75 4.72 -7.61
C HIS A 47 2.42 4.19 -6.21
N LEU A 48 3.41 4.07 -5.32
CA LEU A 48 3.17 3.62 -3.94
C LEU A 48 2.21 4.55 -3.17
N LEU A 49 2.34 5.87 -3.34
CA LEU A 49 1.43 6.86 -2.75
C LEU A 49 0.00 6.74 -3.32
N PHE A 50 -0.12 6.45 -4.61
CA PHE A 50 -1.39 6.17 -5.25
C PHE A 50 -2.03 4.89 -4.70
N ASP A 51 -1.25 3.83 -4.56
CA ASP A 51 -1.73 2.56 -4.01
C ASP A 51 -2.20 2.69 -2.56
N LEU A 52 -1.49 3.44 -1.70
CA LEU A 52 -1.96 3.75 -0.35
C LEU A 52 -3.39 4.33 -0.37
N ARG A 53 -3.68 5.22 -1.32
CA ARG A 53 -5.01 5.82 -1.49
C ARG A 53 -6.04 4.79 -1.95
N GLN A 54 -5.73 3.99 -2.97
CA GLN A 54 -6.66 2.98 -3.51
C GLN A 54 -6.98 1.89 -2.47
N PHE A 55 -5.97 1.38 -1.77
CA PHE A 55 -6.19 0.44 -0.68
C PHE A 55 -6.98 1.05 0.48
N THR A 56 -6.82 2.35 0.77
CA THR A 56 -7.64 3.04 1.77
C THR A 56 -9.10 3.12 1.35
N VAL A 57 -9.39 3.39 0.07
CA VAL A 57 -10.75 3.33 -0.47
C VAL A 57 -11.34 1.93 -0.28
N ARG A 58 -10.58 0.88 -0.60
CA ARG A 58 -10.99 -0.51 -0.42
C ARG A 58 -11.26 -0.86 1.05
N ALA A 59 -10.38 -0.48 1.96
CA ALA A 59 -10.52 -0.72 3.40
C ALA A 59 -11.78 -0.06 3.97
N ARG A 60 -12.21 1.06 3.39
CA ARG A 60 -13.47 1.75 3.74
C ARG A 60 -14.71 1.15 3.07
N GLY A 61 -14.59 0.02 2.36
CA GLY A 61 -15.67 -0.64 1.63
C GLY A 61 -16.00 -0.02 0.27
N GLY A 62 -15.16 0.89 -0.22
CA GLY A 62 -15.30 1.51 -1.54
C GLY A 62 -14.80 0.63 -2.69
N GLN A 63 -14.99 1.12 -3.91
CA GLN A 63 -14.47 0.51 -5.13
C GLN A 63 -13.25 1.33 -5.61
N PRO A 64 -12.02 0.86 -5.35
CA PRO A 64 -10.81 1.49 -5.90
C PRO A 64 -10.76 1.39 -7.43
N ASP A 65 -10.06 2.34 -8.05
CA ASP A 65 -9.82 2.40 -9.49
C ASP A 65 -8.32 2.51 -9.78
N TRP A 66 -7.68 1.35 -9.96
CA TRP A 66 -6.27 1.27 -10.37
C TRP A 66 -6.04 1.54 -11.86
N SER A 67 -7.11 1.74 -12.65
CA SER A 67 -6.96 2.16 -14.05
C SER A 67 -6.73 3.66 -14.19
N GLN A 68 -7.02 4.43 -13.13
CA GLN A 68 -6.74 5.85 -13.07
C GLN A 68 -5.21 6.09 -13.12
N PRO A 69 -4.73 7.05 -13.94
CA PRO A 69 -3.32 7.45 -13.87
C PRO A 69 -3.00 8.08 -12.51
N PHE A 70 -1.84 7.74 -11.95
CA PHE A 70 -1.32 8.44 -10.78
C PHE A 70 -0.63 9.75 -11.19
N GLU A 71 -0.73 10.76 -10.34
CA GLU A 71 0.03 12.01 -10.49
C GLU A 71 1.44 11.82 -9.93
N ARG A 72 2.44 12.34 -10.64
CA ARG A 72 3.82 12.33 -10.15
C ARG A 72 3.97 13.30 -8.98
N VAL A 73 4.55 12.80 -7.89
CA VAL A 73 4.89 13.58 -6.71
C VAL A 73 6.38 13.90 -6.78
N GLU A 74 6.73 15.18 -6.77
CA GLU A 74 8.11 15.62 -6.97
C GLU A 74 8.88 15.84 -5.65
N GLU A 75 8.17 16.03 -4.53
CA GLU A 75 8.74 16.41 -3.23
C GLU A 75 7.97 15.76 -2.06
N ASP A 76 8.50 15.89 -0.84
CA ASP A 76 7.87 15.44 0.43
C ASP A 76 7.43 13.96 0.46
N TRP A 77 8.14 13.10 -0.27
CA TRP A 77 7.81 11.68 -0.41
C TRP A 77 7.61 10.95 0.92
N LEU A 78 8.56 11.09 1.85
CA LEU A 78 8.49 10.42 3.14
C LEU A 78 7.25 10.85 3.92
N HIS A 79 7.03 12.16 4.05
CA HIS A 79 5.89 12.69 4.81
C HIS A 79 4.56 12.27 4.19
N ALA A 80 4.45 12.32 2.85
CA ALA A 80 3.27 11.86 2.14
C ALA A 80 3.01 10.36 2.34
N PHE A 81 4.08 9.55 2.35
CA PHE A 81 3.99 8.11 2.51
C PHE A 81 3.61 7.71 3.94
N GLU A 82 4.21 8.32 4.95
CA GLU A 82 3.87 8.12 6.36
C GLU A 82 2.41 8.48 6.63
N ALA A 83 1.97 9.67 6.19
CA ALA A 83 0.60 10.12 6.37
C ALA A 83 -0.41 9.21 5.63
N GLY A 84 -0.05 8.69 4.45
CA GLY A 84 -0.87 7.71 3.73
C GLY A 84 -0.94 6.36 4.44
N SER A 85 0.19 5.90 4.99
CA SER A 85 0.33 4.64 5.71
C SER A 85 -0.52 4.63 6.98
N GLU A 86 -0.49 5.71 7.76
CA GLU A 86 -1.31 5.86 8.97
C GLU A 86 -2.79 5.75 8.64
N ARG A 87 -3.28 6.52 7.65
CA ARG A 87 -4.69 6.51 7.23
C ARG A 87 -5.15 5.13 6.79
N LEU A 88 -4.27 4.37 6.16
CA LEU A 88 -4.55 3.04 5.65
C LEU A 88 -4.63 2.01 6.76
N VAL A 89 -3.68 2.01 7.69
CA VAL A 89 -3.71 1.15 8.88
C VAL A 89 -4.96 1.45 9.72
N GLU A 90 -5.29 2.72 9.93
CA GLU A 90 -6.53 3.13 10.61
C GLU A 90 -7.77 2.60 9.89
N ALA A 91 -7.82 2.72 8.56
CA ALA A 91 -8.95 2.24 7.77
C ALA A 91 -9.12 0.72 7.89
N TRP A 92 -8.03 -0.06 7.85
CA TRP A 92 -8.10 -1.51 8.03
C TRP A 92 -8.51 -1.91 9.45
N ARG A 93 -8.02 -1.21 10.47
CA ARG A 93 -8.45 -1.43 11.86
C ARG A 93 -9.94 -1.14 12.05
N ALA A 94 -10.46 -0.14 11.34
CA ALA A 94 -11.89 0.20 11.35
C ALA A 94 -12.76 -0.76 10.51
N ALA A 95 -12.19 -1.43 9.49
CA ALA A 95 -12.91 -2.36 8.62
C ALA A 95 -13.44 -3.60 9.37
N GLY A 96 -12.85 -3.92 10.53
CA GLY A 96 -13.34 -4.97 11.43
C GLY A 96 -12.70 -6.34 11.17
N ASP A 97 -13.50 -7.40 11.32
CA ASP A 97 -13.00 -8.77 11.29
C ASP A 97 -12.54 -9.20 9.89
N LEU A 98 -11.26 -9.56 9.78
CA LEU A 98 -10.62 -10.08 8.57
C LEU A 98 -10.63 -11.63 8.51
N THR A 99 -11.33 -12.29 9.42
CA THR A 99 -11.55 -13.73 9.38
C THR A 99 -12.70 -14.11 8.44
N GLY A 100 -12.75 -15.37 8.02
CA GLY A 100 -13.76 -15.85 7.09
C GLY A 100 -13.44 -15.54 5.63
N THR A 101 -14.49 -15.33 4.83
CA THR A 101 -14.38 -15.24 3.36
C THR A 101 -15.21 -14.10 2.78
N ILE A 102 -14.77 -13.59 1.64
CA ILE A 102 -15.46 -12.60 0.82
C ILE A 102 -15.68 -13.15 -0.59
N GLU A 103 -16.75 -12.72 -1.25
CA GLU A 103 -16.97 -12.97 -2.67
C GLU A 103 -16.29 -11.87 -3.49
N VAL A 104 -15.41 -12.26 -4.41
CA VAL A 104 -14.72 -11.34 -5.31
C VAL A 104 -15.17 -11.58 -6.75
N PRO A 105 -15.78 -10.58 -7.42
CA PRO A 105 -16.20 -10.70 -8.80
C PRO A 105 -15.06 -11.19 -9.70
N GLY A 106 -15.29 -12.26 -10.46
CA GLY A 106 -14.30 -12.85 -11.39
C GLY A 106 -13.21 -13.71 -10.75
N ALA A 107 -13.03 -13.67 -9.43
CA ALA A 107 -12.02 -14.48 -8.71
C ALA A 107 -12.63 -15.52 -7.75
N GLY A 108 -13.93 -15.43 -7.46
CA GLY A 108 -14.65 -16.35 -6.59
C GLY A 108 -14.48 -16.04 -5.09
N THR A 109 -14.71 -17.05 -4.25
CA THR A 109 -14.61 -16.93 -2.80
C THR A 109 -13.15 -16.89 -2.35
N LEU A 110 -12.74 -15.84 -1.66
CA LEU A 110 -11.38 -15.65 -1.14
C LEU A 110 -11.40 -15.39 0.37
N PRO A 111 -10.29 -15.63 1.10
CA PRO A 111 -10.18 -15.22 2.50
C PRO A 111 -10.44 -13.72 2.66
N ALA A 112 -11.15 -13.31 3.72
CA ALA A 112 -11.45 -11.90 3.97
C ALA A 112 -10.19 -11.04 4.15
N ARG A 113 -9.08 -11.64 4.61
CA ARG A 113 -7.76 -11.01 4.68
C ARG A 113 -7.05 -10.78 3.33
N PHE A 114 -7.53 -11.40 2.24
CA PHE A 114 -6.85 -11.36 0.94
C PHE A 114 -6.49 -9.95 0.44
N PRO A 115 -7.33 -8.92 0.61
CA PRO A 115 -6.96 -7.55 0.26
C PRO A 115 -5.73 -7.03 1.03
N VAL A 116 -5.60 -7.37 2.32
CA VAL A 116 -4.46 -6.99 3.16
C VAL A 116 -3.22 -7.78 2.74
N ASP A 117 -3.37 -9.07 2.42
CA ASP A 117 -2.27 -9.91 1.92
C ASP A 117 -1.68 -9.37 0.61
N GLN A 118 -2.52 -8.91 -0.33
CA GLN A 118 -2.06 -8.22 -1.55
C GLN A 118 -1.26 -6.96 -1.23
N GLN A 119 -1.76 -6.18 -0.29
CA GLN A 119 -1.10 -4.94 0.09
C GLN A 119 0.26 -5.20 0.75
N ILE A 120 0.37 -6.23 1.61
CA ILE A 120 1.65 -6.63 2.19
C ILE A 120 2.63 -7.01 1.07
N ALA A 121 2.16 -7.74 0.06
CA ALA A 121 3.00 -8.11 -1.07
C ALA A 121 3.55 -6.87 -1.78
N GLU A 122 2.73 -5.85 -2.06
CA GLU A 122 3.18 -4.61 -2.72
C GLU A 122 4.35 -3.91 -2.00
N PHE A 123 4.35 -3.91 -0.66
CA PHE A 123 5.35 -3.18 0.13
C PHE A 123 6.58 -4.00 0.54
N ALA A 124 6.58 -5.31 0.31
CA ALA A 124 7.59 -6.22 0.85
C ALA A 124 8.45 -6.95 -0.21
N VAL A 125 8.37 -6.56 -1.49
CA VAL A 125 9.13 -7.18 -2.59
C VAL A 125 10.53 -6.61 -2.75
#